data_AF-A0AAD0I3V8-F1
#
_entry.id   AF-A0AAD0I3V8-F1
#
_cell.length_a   1.000
_cell.length_b   1.000
_cell.length_c   1.000
_cell.angle_alpha   90.00
_cell.angle_beta   90.00
_cell.angle_gamma   90.00
#
_symmetry.space_group_name_H-M   'P 1'
#
loop_
_entity.id
_entity.type
_entity.pdbx_description
1 polymer ?
#
loop_
_entity_poly.entity_id
_entity_poly.type
_entity_poly.pdbx_seq_one_letter_code
_entity_poly.pdbx_strand_id
1 'polypeptide(L)'
;MGHSQLDILTGLARDARDQAGKLLAEERQTQQQTEAQLESLNRYRAEYAERLQQAMRDGIDPATMYNYQQFLASLDTALSRARQALTAQQKRVQQSQQNWQQEQRKLSSYDTLASRRLLEEHRRQERHEQKASDDFVTGRMARQLTDKPH
;
A
#
# COMPACT_ATOMS: atom_id res chain seq x y z
N MET A 1 -6.88 -32.48 -0.87
CA MET A 1 -7.03 -31.16 -0.22
C MET A 1 -7.39 -30.17 -1.32
N GLY A 2 -8.66 -30.04 -1.70
CA GLY A 2 -9.05 -29.06 -2.71
C GLY A 2 -9.05 -27.67 -2.07
N HIS A 3 -8.18 -26.76 -2.52
CA HIS A 3 -8.22 -25.38 -2.06
C HIS A 3 -9.63 -24.83 -2.28
N SER A 4 -10.26 -24.34 -1.21
CA SER A 4 -11.59 -23.77 -1.29
C SER A 4 -11.54 -22.60 -2.26
N GLN A 5 -12.60 -22.36 -3.04
CA GLN A 5 -12.69 -21.18 -3.91
C GLN A 5 -12.39 -19.88 -3.13
N LEU A 6 -12.72 -19.86 -1.84
CA LEU A 6 -12.40 -18.74 -0.94
C LEU A 6 -10.90 -18.59 -0.68
N ASP A 7 -10.14 -19.67 -0.57
CA ASP A 7 -8.68 -19.64 -0.38
C ASP A 7 -7.99 -19.03 -1.60
N ILE A 8 -8.44 -19.43 -2.80
CA ILE A 8 -7.94 -18.88 -4.07
C ILE A 8 -8.22 -17.38 -4.15
N LEU A 9 -9.46 -16.95 -3.84
CA LEU A 9 -9.84 -15.53 -3.86
C LEU A 9 -9.05 -14.72 -2.82
N THR A 10 -8.78 -15.30 -1.65
CA THR A 10 -7.98 -14.66 -0.59
C THR A 10 -6.53 -14.51 -1.04
N GLY A 11 -5.95 -15.54 -1.67
CA GLY A 11 -4.62 -15.49 -2.26
C GLY A 11 -4.50 -14.38 -3.32
N LEU A 12 -5.43 -14.35 -4.28
CA LEU A 12 -5.46 -13.32 -5.31
C LEU A 12 -5.61 -11.90 -4.74
N ALA A 13 -6.43 -11.72 -3.70
CA ALA A 13 -6.57 -10.42 -3.04
C ALA A 13 -5.31 -10.00 -2.28
N ARG A 14 -4.59 -10.95 -1.69
CA ARG A 14 -3.30 -10.70 -1.04
C ARG A 14 -2.25 -10.26 -2.05
N ASP A 15 -2.14 -10.98 -3.17
CA ASP A 15 -1.20 -10.65 -4.23
C ASP A 15 -1.50 -9.25 -4.82
N ALA A 16 -2.78 -8.94 -5.07
CA ALA A 16 -3.20 -7.62 -5.54
C ALA A 16 -2.86 -6.50 -4.55
N ARG A 17 -3.12 -6.71 -3.26
CA ARG A 17 -2.76 -5.76 -2.19
C ARG A 17 -1.25 -5.54 -2.14
N ASP A 18 -0.45 -6.60 -2.26
CA ASP A 18 1.00 -6.51 -2.19
C ASP A 18 1.59 -5.82 -3.43
N GLN A 19 1.06 -6.08 -4.62
CA GLN A 19 1.39 -5.34 -5.84
C GLN A 19 1.05 -3.85 -5.71
N ALA A 20 -0.15 -3.52 -5.21
CA ALA A 20 -0.53 -2.13 -4.95
C ALA A 20 0.41 -1.46 -3.92
N GLY A 21 0.89 -2.22 -2.92
CA GLY A 21 1.84 -1.75 -1.93
C GLY A 21 3.21 -1.43 -2.52
N LYS A 22 3.71 -2.28 -3.43
CA LYS A 22 4.97 -2.02 -4.17
C LYS A 22 4.87 -0.76 -5.01
N LEU A 23 3.79 -0.61 -5.77
CA LEU A 23 3.55 0.59 -6.57
C LEU A 23 3.50 1.85 -5.68
N LEU A 24 2.79 1.81 -4.55
CA LEU A 24 2.75 2.93 -3.61
C LEU A 24 4.16 3.30 -3.09
N ALA A 25 5.00 2.31 -2.80
CA ALA A 25 6.38 2.55 -2.38
C ALA A 25 7.22 3.21 -3.48
N GLU A 26 7.10 2.75 -4.72
CA GLU A 26 7.78 3.33 -5.89
C GLU A 26 7.35 4.78 -6.15
N GLU A 27 6.04 5.07 -6.07
CA GLU A 27 5.52 6.42 -6.25
C GLU A 27 6.01 7.36 -5.14
N ARG A 28 6.10 6.89 -3.89
CA ARG A 28 6.66 7.66 -2.77
C ARG A 28 8.16 7.91 -2.93
N GLN A 29 8.91 6.91 -3.38
CA GLN A 29 10.33 7.08 -3.66
C GLN A 29 10.58 8.15 -4.74
N THR A 30 9.78 8.11 -5.81
CA THR A 30 9.83 9.09 -6.89
C THR A 30 9.44 10.49 -6.41
N GLN A 31 8.47 10.60 -5.50
CA GLN A 31 8.10 11.86 -4.86
C GLN A 31 9.31 12.45 -4.11
N GLN A 32 9.96 11.66 -3.24
CA GLN A 32 11.12 12.12 -2.46
C GLN A 32 12.28 12.58 -3.36
N GLN A 33 12.54 11.85 -4.45
CA GLN A 33 13.57 12.24 -5.43
C GLN A 33 13.23 13.59 -6.10
N THR A 34 11.97 13.78 -6.47
CA THR A 34 11.51 15.04 -7.09
C THR A 34 11.59 16.22 -6.11
N GLU A 35 11.22 16.00 -4.85
CA GLU A 35 11.36 16.98 -3.76
C GLU A 35 12.83 17.38 -3.54
N ALA A 36 13.72 16.40 -3.47
CA ALA A 36 15.17 16.65 -3.32
C ALA A 36 15.75 17.42 -4.51
N GLN A 37 15.33 17.09 -5.75
CA GLN A 37 15.75 17.84 -6.94
C GLN A 37 15.27 19.29 -6.89
N LEU A 38 14.02 19.51 -6.49
CA LEU A 38 13.45 20.86 -6.35
C LEU A 38 14.15 21.67 -5.27
N GLU A 39 14.47 21.07 -4.13
CA GLU A 39 15.26 21.71 -3.07
C GLU A 39 16.65 22.11 -3.58
N SER A 40 17.33 21.19 -4.27
CA SER A 40 18.64 21.44 -4.89
C SER A 40 18.59 22.62 -5.87
N LEU A 41 17.60 22.66 -6.76
CA LEU A 41 17.43 23.77 -7.71
C LEU A 41 17.18 25.12 -7.00
N ASN A 42 16.40 25.13 -5.91
CA ASN A 42 16.18 26.36 -5.15
C ASN A 42 17.47 26.85 -4.48
N ARG A 43 18.26 25.94 -3.88
CA ARG A 43 19.58 26.29 -3.31
C ARG A 43 20.51 26.87 -4.37
N TYR A 44 20.68 26.16 -5.50
CA TYR A 44 21.53 26.63 -6.59
C TYR A 44 21.09 28.00 -7.11
N ARG A 45 19.78 28.23 -7.25
CA ARG A 45 19.27 29.54 -7.66
C ARG A 45 19.62 30.64 -6.66
N ALA A 46 19.46 30.39 -5.36
CA ALA A 46 19.78 31.37 -4.32
C ALA A 46 21.26 31.73 -4.33
N GLU A 47 22.14 30.72 -4.33
CA GLU A 47 23.59 30.91 -4.42
C GLU A 47 23.99 31.69 -5.68
N TYR A 48 23.37 31.37 -6.82
CA TYR A 48 23.68 32.03 -8.08
C TYR A 48 23.20 33.49 -8.11
N ALA A 49 22.05 33.78 -7.50
CA ALA A 49 21.54 35.14 -7.35
C ALA A 49 22.44 35.99 -6.45
N GLU A 50 22.96 35.42 -5.35
CA GLU A 50 23.94 36.09 -4.48
C GLU A 50 25.24 36.41 -5.20
N ARG A 51 25.76 35.47 -6.01
CA ARG A 51 26.96 35.71 -6.85
C ARG A 51 26.74 36.85 -7.84
N LEU A 52 25.56 36.93 -8.47
CA LEU A 52 25.22 38.04 -9.36
C LEU A 52 25.18 39.37 -8.58
N GLN A 53 24.59 39.40 -7.39
CA GLN A 53 24.57 40.61 -6.55
C GLN A 53 25.97 41.08 -6.18
N GLN A 54 26.88 40.16 -5.85
CA GLN A 54 28.29 40.48 -5.58
C GLN A 54 28.99 41.04 -6.84
N ALA A 55 28.86 40.35 -7.98
CA ALA A 55 29.46 40.80 -9.23
C ALA A 55 28.94 42.18 -9.66
N MET A 56 27.66 42.48 -9.43
CA MET A 56 27.10 43.81 -9.68
C MET A 56 27.72 44.90 -8.79
N ARG A 57 28.05 44.59 -7.53
CA ARG A 57 28.73 45.54 -6.62
C ARG A 57 30.19 45.80 -7.04
N ASP A 58 30.85 44.77 -7.56
CA ASP A 58 32.27 44.83 -7.96
C ASP A 58 32.48 45.43 -9.37
N GLY A 59 31.39 45.68 -10.10
CA GLY A 59 31.42 46.18 -11.47
C GLY A 59 31.49 45.05 -12.49
N ILE A 60 30.33 44.58 -12.93
CA ILE A 60 30.16 43.53 -13.93
C ILE A 60 30.01 44.12 -15.34
N ASP A 61 30.60 43.49 -16.34
CA ASP A 61 30.39 43.90 -17.73
C ASP A 61 28.99 43.46 -18.24
N PRO A 62 28.42 44.16 -19.24
CA PRO A 62 27.07 43.86 -19.73
C PRO A 62 26.89 42.44 -20.29
N ALA A 63 27.93 41.84 -20.90
CA ALA A 63 27.82 40.50 -21.48
C ALA A 63 27.76 39.44 -20.39
N THR A 64 28.57 39.57 -19.35
CA THR A 64 28.51 38.69 -18.18
C THR A 64 27.16 38.83 -17.47
N MET A 65 26.68 40.07 -17.25
CA MET A 65 25.35 40.30 -16.65
C MET A 65 24.22 39.62 -17.45
N TYR A 66 24.26 39.71 -18.78
CA TYR A 66 23.29 39.04 -19.65
C TYR A 66 23.34 37.51 -19.52
N ASN A 67 24.54 36.92 -19.48
CA ASN A 67 24.72 35.47 -19.28
C ASN A 67 24.13 34.99 -17.95
N TYR A 68 24.36 35.75 -16.86
CA TYR A 68 23.77 35.46 -15.55
C TYR A 68 22.23 35.46 -15.60
N GLN A 69 21.64 36.47 -16.24
CA GLN A 69 20.18 36.58 -16.36
C GLN A 69 19.58 35.42 -17.17
N GLN A 70 20.23 35.03 -18.28
CA GLN A 70 19.81 33.88 -19.08
C GLN A 70 19.84 32.58 -18.28
N PHE A 71 20.90 32.36 -17.50
CA PHE A 71 20.99 31.18 -16.65
C PHE A 71 19.92 31.17 -15.55
N LEU A 72 19.68 32.30 -14.88
CA LEU A 72 18.61 32.42 -13.89
C LEU A 72 17.23 32.13 -14.49
N ALA A 73 16.94 32.64 -15.70
CA ALA A 73 15.70 32.35 -16.40
C ALA A 73 15.55 30.85 -16.74
N SER A 74 16.66 30.18 -17.09
CA SER A 74 16.66 28.73 -17.32
C SER A 74 16.40 27.93 -16.03
N LEU A 75 16.96 28.37 -14.89
CA LEU A 75 16.69 27.78 -13.57
C LEU A 75 15.24 27.99 -13.14
N ASP A 76 14.67 29.16 -13.38
CA ASP A 76 13.27 29.45 -13.10
C ASP A 76 12.33 28.55 -13.92
N THR A 77 12.67 28.31 -15.19
CA THR A 77 11.95 27.37 -16.04
C THR A 77 12.05 25.94 -15.51
N ALA A 78 13.25 25.50 -15.09
CA ALA A 78 13.46 24.17 -14.52
C ALA A 78 12.70 23.99 -13.19
N LEU A 79 12.71 25.01 -12.32
CA LEU A 79 11.96 25.01 -11.05
C LEU A 79 10.45 24.91 -11.29
N SER A 80 9.92 25.63 -12.27
CA SER A 80 8.51 25.54 -12.64
C SER A 80 8.16 24.11 -13.07
N ARG A 81 8.97 23.48 -13.93
CA ARG A 81 8.78 22.09 -14.35
C ARG A 81 8.87 21.12 -13.18
N ALA A 82 9.84 21.28 -12.29
CA ALA A 82 9.99 20.43 -11.10
C ALA A 82 8.78 20.55 -10.15
N ARG A 83 8.23 21.76 -9.96
CA ARG A 83 7.01 21.99 -9.15
C ARG A 83 5.79 21.29 -9.77
N GLN A 84 5.64 21.37 -11.08
CA GLN A 84 4.55 20.68 -11.80
C GLN A 84 4.70 19.16 -11.70
N ALA A 85 5.92 18.65 -11.88
CA ALA A 85 6.23 17.23 -11.73
C ALA A 85 5.91 16.74 -10.31
N LEU A 86 6.31 17.49 -9.28
CA LEU A 86 6.01 17.18 -7.88
C LEU A 86 4.50 17.12 -7.63
N THR A 87 3.75 18.10 -8.14
CA THR A 87 2.29 18.13 -7.99
C THR A 87 1.65 16.91 -8.67
N ALA A 88 2.11 16.54 -9.86
CA ALA A 88 1.64 15.33 -10.55
C ALA A 88 2.00 14.06 -9.78
N GLN A 89 3.19 14.03 -9.18
CA GLN A 89 3.67 12.90 -8.40
C GLN A 89 2.90 12.71 -7.10
N GLN A 90 2.57 13.79 -6.41
CA GLN A 90 1.70 13.77 -5.22
C GLN A 90 0.32 13.18 -5.54
N LYS A 91 -0.25 13.53 -6.70
CA LYS A 91 -1.51 12.92 -7.17
C LYS A 91 -1.37 11.41 -7.42
N ARG A 92 -0.26 10.97 -8.02
CA ARG A 92 0.01 9.54 -8.23
C ARG A 92 0.15 8.78 -6.91
N VAL A 93 0.85 9.34 -5.92
CA VAL A 93 0.94 8.77 -4.56
C VAL A 93 -0.43 8.66 -3.91
N GLN A 94 -1.27 9.69 -4.03
CA GLN A 94 -2.63 9.64 -3.48
C GLN A 94 -3.46 8.54 -4.17
N GLN A 95 -3.38 8.42 -5.49
CA GLN A 95 -4.11 7.41 -6.25
C GLN A 95 -3.65 5.99 -5.91
N SER A 96 -2.34 5.76 -5.81
CA SER A 96 -1.79 4.44 -5.43
C SER A 96 -2.13 4.08 -3.99
N GLN A 97 -2.17 5.07 -3.09
CA GLN A 97 -2.61 4.87 -1.71
C GLN A 97 -4.09 4.47 -1.63
N GLN A 98 -4.97 5.12 -2.40
CA GLN A 98 -6.39 4.75 -2.47
C GLN A 98 -6.58 3.33 -3.01
N ASN A 99 -5.84 2.98 -4.07
CA ASN A 99 -5.85 1.63 -4.64
C ASN A 99 -5.42 0.58 -3.60
N TRP A 100 -4.31 0.80 -2.92
CA TRP A 100 -3.83 -0.09 -1.87
C TRP A 100 -4.85 -0.26 -0.74
N GLN A 101 -5.50 0.82 -0.30
CA GLN A 101 -6.56 0.77 0.72
C GLN A 101 -7.79 -0.01 0.24
N GLN A 102 -8.13 0.04 -1.05
CA GLN A 102 -9.21 -0.73 -1.63
C GLN A 102 -8.89 -2.23 -1.61
N GLU A 103 -7.71 -2.62 -2.08
CA GLU A 103 -7.28 -4.02 -2.08
C GLU A 103 -7.14 -4.57 -0.65
N GLN A 104 -6.65 -3.76 0.29
CA GLN A 104 -6.60 -4.11 1.71
C GLN A 104 -8.00 -4.38 2.29
N ARG A 105 -9.00 -3.55 1.96
CA ARG A 105 -10.40 -3.77 2.40
C ARG A 105 -10.99 -5.05 1.80
N LYS A 106 -10.68 -5.33 0.54
CA LYS A 106 -11.11 -6.55 -0.15
C LYS A 106 -10.52 -7.80 0.50
N LEU A 107 -9.21 -7.80 0.79
CA LEU A 107 -8.55 -8.87 1.51
C LEU A 107 -9.18 -9.11 2.89
N SER A 108 -9.37 -8.05 3.69
CA SER A 108 -10.00 -8.16 5.02
C SER A 108 -11.42 -8.71 4.97
N SER A 109 -12.16 -8.45 3.88
CA SER A 109 -13.50 -9.02 3.68
C SER A 109 -13.45 -10.52 3.44
N TYR A 110 -12.48 -11.02 2.68
CA TYR A 110 -12.26 -12.45 2.48
C TYR A 110 -11.77 -13.15 3.74
N ASP A 111 -10.82 -12.54 4.48
CA ASP A 111 -10.35 -13.08 5.76
C ASP A 111 -11.50 -13.24 6.76
N THR A 112 -12.40 -12.24 6.81
CA THR A 112 -13.61 -12.30 7.65
C THR A 112 -14.53 -13.45 7.24
N LEU A 113 -14.75 -13.63 5.94
CA LEU A 113 -15.58 -14.72 5.42
C LEU A 113 -14.96 -16.09 5.70
N ALA A 114 -13.63 -16.21 5.57
CA ALA A 114 -12.89 -17.45 5.84
C ALA A 114 -12.99 -17.83 7.31
N SER A 115 -12.80 -16.87 8.21
CA SER A 115 -12.96 -17.08 9.66
C SER A 115 -14.36 -17.55 10.03
N ARG A 116 -15.41 -16.97 9.42
CA ARG A 116 -16.81 -17.40 9.65
C ARG A 116 -17.04 -18.85 9.20
N ARG A 117 -16.54 -19.24 8.01
CA ARG A 117 -16.67 -20.62 7.53
C ARG A 117 -15.99 -21.63 8.44
N LEU A 118 -14.77 -21.32 8.90
CA LEU A 118 -14.05 -22.17 9.85
C LEU A 118 -14.84 -22.36 11.16
N LEU A 119 -15.45 -21.29 11.68
CA LEU A 119 -16.29 -21.37 12.87
C LEU A 119 -17.56 -22.21 12.65
N GLU A 120 -18.20 -22.09 11.50
CA GLU A 120 -19.39 -22.89 11.14
C GLU A 120 -19.05 -24.37 10.97
N GLU A 121 -17.90 -24.69 10.36
CA GLU A 121 -17.39 -26.05 10.22
C GLU A 121 -17.11 -26.67 11.58
N HIS A 122 -16.40 -25.95 12.47
CA HIS A 122 -16.13 -26.39 13.84
C HIS A 122 -17.42 -26.71 14.60
N ARG A 123 -18.39 -25.80 14.57
CA ARG A 123 -19.71 -26.01 15.19
C ARG A 123 -20.46 -27.20 14.60
N ARG A 124 -20.28 -27.49 13.30
CA ARG A 124 -20.88 -28.66 12.66
C ARG A 124 -20.21 -29.94 13.14
N GLN A 125 -18.88 -29.96 13.25
CA GLN A 125 -18.12 -31.09 13.79
C GLN A 125 -18.49 -31.37 15.25
N GLU A 126 -18.52 -30.35 16.12
CA GLU A 126 -18.94 -30.51 17.52
C GLU A 126 -20.34 -31.15 17.64
N ARG A 127 -21.31 -30.70 16.82
CA ARG A 127 -22.66 -31.29 16.79
C ARG A 127 -22.66 -32.75 16.32
N HIS A 128 -21.83 -33.09 15.34
CA HIS A 128 -21.71 -34.48 14.87
C HIS A 128 -21.06 -35.38 15.92
N GLU A 129 -20.01 -34.90 16.59
CA GLU A 129 -19.32 -35.64 17.66
C GLU A 129 -20.24 -35.84 18.87
N GLN A 130 -20.98 -34.82 19.28
CA GLN A 130 -21.97 -34.93 20.35
C GLN A 130 -23.03 -35.97 20.02
N LYS A 131 -23.62 -35.92 18.82
CA LYS A 131 -24.62 -36.90 18.38
C LYS A 131 -24.06 -38.33 18.35
N ALA A 132 -22.86 -38.52 17.83
CA ALA A 132 -22.21 -39.83 17.79
C ALA A 132 -21.94 -40.39 19.20
N SER A 133 -21.59 -39.51 20.15
CA SER A 133 -21.42 -39.87 21.56
C SER A 133 -22.74 -40.31 22.20
N ASP A 134 -23.80 -39.54 22.00
CA ASP A 134 -25.14 -39.83 22.53
C ASP A 134 -25.68 -41.16 21.99
N ASP A 135 -25.51 -41.41 20.69
CA ASP A 135 -25.92 -42.67 20.04
C ASP A 135 -25.12 -43.87 20.61
N PHE A 136 -23.82 -43.69 20.88
CA PHE A 136 -22.98 -44.73 21.49
C PHE A 136 -23.38 -45.04 22.93
N VAL A 137 -23.63 -44.01 23.75
CA VAL A 137 -24.10 -44.18 25.15
C VAL A 137 -25.45 -44.88 25.17
N THR A 138 -26.40 -44.43 24.34
CA THR A 138 -27.75 -45.00 24.24
C THR A 138 -27.69 -46.47 23.79
N GLY A 139 -26.89 -46.78 22.77
CA GLY A 139 -26.70 -48.15 22.28
C GLY A 139 -26.03 -49.08 23.29
N ARG A 140 -25.19 -48.56 24.19
CA ARG A 140 -24.59 -49.34 25.29
C ARG A 140 -25.61 -49.59 26.41
N MET A 141 -26.39 -48.59 26.79
CA MET A 141 -27.45 -48.74 27.80
C MET A 141 -28.53 -49.71 27.35
N ALA A 142 -28.95 -49.64 26.07
CA ALA A 142 -29.93 -50.56 25.50
C ALA A 142 -29.45 -52.02 25.59
N ARG A 143 -28.17 -52.29 25.32
CA ARG A 143 -27.56 -53.62 25.46
C ARG A 143 -27.52 -54.10 26.92
N GLN A 144 -27.24 -53.22 27.88
CA GLN A 144 -27.23 -53.58 29.30
C GLN A 144 -28.63 -53.87 29.87
N LEU A 145 -29.68 -53.23 29.33
CA LEU A 145 -31.06 -53.51 29.72
C LEU A 145 -31.56 -54.86 29.21
N THR A 146 -31.08 -55.31 28.05
CA THR A 146 -31.40 -56.64 27.50
C THR A 146 -30.63 -57.79 28.14
N ASP A 147 -29.57 -57.51 28.91
CA ASP A 147 -28.65 -58.51 29.48
C ASP A 147 -28.83 -58.72 31.00
N LYS A 148 -29.91 -58.18 31.60
CA LYS A 148 -30.30 -58.49 32.98
C LYS A 148 -31.19 -59.75 33.01
N PRO A 149 -30.73 -60.89 33.56
CA PRO A 149 -31.60 -62.05 33.80
C PRO A 149 -32.56 -61.79 34.97
N HIS A 150 -33.72 -62.45 34.91
CA HIS A 150 -34.81 -62.47 35.89
C HIS A 150 -34.34 -62.83 37.31
#